data_AF-C1JJX7-F1
#
_entry.id   AF-C1JJX7-F1
#
_cell.length_a   1.000
_cell.length_b   1.000
_cell.length_c   1.000
_cell.angle_alpha   90.00
_cell.angle_beta   90.00
_cell.angle_gamma   90.00
#
_symmetry.space_group_name_H-M   'P 1'
#
loop_
_entity.id
_entity.type
_entity.pdbx_description
1 polymer ?
#
loop_
_entity_poly.entity_id
_entity_poly.type
_entity_poly.pdbx_seq_one_letter_code
_entity_poly.pdbx_strand_id
1 'polypeptide(L)'
;HWYTFESYDLYSYNKNMASSTYKGAEVDAYIRYSLDNDSSTTAVLAELVSRTTGDVLEKYTIEPGESVTFSHPTKVNANNSNITVTYDTSLASANTPGALKFSANDDVYSTIIVPAYQINTTRYVTESGKVLATYGLQTIAGQVVTPSSVRVFTGYDYVATTTKAVQGPYPKGTVYLAGTVQKDTVQYKVIREIVENDQAVLKFYYLDPTYKGEVDWRGTDTTGFIELLTTSPTTYKVGTIYDYNINSKITAPFTIDPTKNVMVFKESEQNEQGSKYRVIAQWSG
;
A
#
# COMPACT_ATOMS: atom_id res chain seq x y z
N HIS A 1 5.74 -18.45 -16.16
CA HIS A 1 6.70 -18.39 -15.03
C HIS A 1 6.28 -17.21 -14.17
N TRP A 2 6.30 -17.32 -12.84
CA TRP A 2 5.81 -16.26 -11.96
C TRP A 2 6.96 -15.43 -11.37
N TYR A 3 6.77 -14.12 -11.25
CA TYR A 3 7.75 -13.18 -10.70
C TYR A 3 7.17 -12.44 -9.50
N THR A 4 7.79 -12.64 -8.34
CA THR A 4 7.41 -11.98 -7.09
C THR A 4 7.59 -10.47 -7.21
N PHE A 5 6.57 -9.71 -6.84
CA PHE A 5 6.64 -8.25 -6.78
C PHE A 5 6.41 -7.71 -5.37
N GLU A 6 5.74 -8.46 -4.49
CA GLU A 6 5.47 -8.03 -3.11
C GLU A 6 5.31 -9.21 -2.15
N SER A 7 5.52 -8.95 -0.86
CA SER A 7 5.21 -9.88 0.22
C SER A 7 4.63 -9.17 1.44
N TYR A 8 3.79 -9.84 2.20
CA TYR A 8 3.21 -9.32 3.44
C TYR A 8 3.46 -10.29 4.60
N ASP A 9 4.12 -9.83 5.65
CA ASP A 9 4.30 -10.61 6.88
C ASP A 9 3.01 -10.61 7.71
N LEU A 10 2.68 -11.74 8.34
CA LEU A 10 1.44 -11.88 9.09
C LEU A 10 1.48 -11.27 10.50
N TYR A 11 2.40 -10.35 10.82
CA TYR A 11 2.57 -9.84 12.19
C TYR A 11 1.28 -9.25 12.78
N SER A 12 0.65 -8.30 12.09
CA SER A 12 -0.58 -7.65 12.57
C SER A 12 -1.74 -8.64 12.69
N TYR A 13 -1.84 -9.57 11.74
CA TYR A 13 -2.82 -10.65 11.77
C TYR A 13 -2.61 -11.56 13.00
N ASN A 14 -1.38 -12.02 13.22
CA ASN A 14 -1.03 -12.89 14.35
C ASN A 14 -1.28 -12.21 15.70
N LYS A 15 -0.96 -10.90 15.81
CA LYS A 15 -1.25 -10.11 17.01
C LYS A 15 -2.75 -10.03 17.29
N ASN A 16 -3.58 -9.86 16.26
CA ASN A 16 -5.04 -9.88 16.41
C ASN A 16 -5.54 -11.27 16.79
N MET A 17 -5.06 -12.33 16.14
CA MET A 17 -5.48 -13.70 16.46
C MET A 17 -5.13 -14.09 17.90
N ALA A 18 -3.96 -13.71 18.40
CA ALA A 18 -3.53 -13.96 19.77
C ALA A 18 -4.29 -13.14 20.84
N SER A 19 -5.15 -12.19 20.43
CA SER A 19 -5.92 -11.38 21.38
C SER A 19 -6.90 -12.22 22.20
N SER A 20 -7.33 -11.69 23.35
CA SER A 20 -8.37 -12.32 24.18
C SER A 20 -9.72 -12.48 23.49
N THR A 21 -9.97 -11.74 22.41
CA THR A 21 -11.19 -11.82 21.60
C THR A 21 -11.20 -13.09 20.78
N TYR A 22 -10.14 -13.32 19.99
CA TYR A 22 -10.09 -14.43 19.05
C TYR A 22 -9.46 -15.69 19.66
N LYS A 23 -8.49 -15.56 20.57
CA LYS A 23 -7.82 -16.71 21.24
C LYS A 23 -7.28 -17.75 20.24
N GLY A 24 -6.78 -17.26 19.13
CA GLY A 24 -6.09 -18.02 18.10
C GLY A 24 -4.61 -18.26 18.44
N ALA A 25 -3.86 -18.70 17.44
CA ALA A 25 -2.42 -18.91 17.54
C ALA A 25 -1.69 -18.29 16.33
N GLU A 26 -0.41 -18.01 16.53
CA GLU A 26 0.47 -17.49 15.48
C GLU A 26 0.54 -18.44 14.28
N VAL A 27 0.39 -17.88 13.08
CA VAL A 27 0.67 -18.56 11.81
C VAL A 27 2.05 -18.11 11.33
N ASP A 28 3.03 -19.02 11.37
CA ASP A 28 4.42 -18.73 10.95
C ASP A 28 4.57 -18.76 9.41
N ALA A 29 3.92 -17.79 8.77
CA ALA A 29 3.89 -17.65 7.33
C ALA A 29 3.89 -16.18 6.89
N TYR A 30 4.11 -15.96 5.61
CA TYR A 30 3.92 -14.70 4.93
C TYR A 30 3.16 -14.93 3.62
N ILE A 31 2.48 -13.91 3.11
CA ILE A 31 1.84 -13.96 1.80
C ILE A 31 2.83 -13.42 0.77
N ARG A 32 3.03 -14.16 -0.33
CA ARG A 32 3.83 -13.74 -1.48
C ARG A 32 2.93 -13.51 -2.67
N TYR A 33 3.12 -12.38 -3.36
CA TYR A 33 2.37 -12.02 -4.56
C TYR A 33 3.30 -11.99 -5.78
N SER A 34 2.86 -12.65 -6.84
CA SER A 34 3.62 -12.75 -8.09
C SER A 34 2.75 -12.48 -9.31
N LEU A 35 3.35 -11.91 -10.34
CA LEU A 35 2.75 -11.74 -11.67
C LEU A 35 3.26 -12.82 -12.62
N ASP A 36 2.45 -13.20 -13.63
CA ASP A 36 2.91 -14.10 -14.67
C ASP A 36 3.99 -13.41 -15.54
N ASN A 37 4.73 -14.18 -16.30
CA ASN A 37 5.57 -13.67 -17.38
C ASN A 37 4.72 -13.20 -18.57
N ASP A 38 3.53 -13.77 -18.74
CA ASP A 38 2.57 -13.36 -19.76
C ASP A 38 1.92 -12.02 -19.37
N SER A 39 2.32 -10.95 -20.07
CA SER A 39 1.79 -9.60 -19.86
C SER A 39 0.41 -9.36 -20.46
N SER A 40 -0.18 -10.35 -21.13
CA SER A 40 -1.58 -10.26 -21.60
C SER A 40 -2.61 -10.42 -20.47
N THR A 41 -2.17 -10.93 -19.31
CA THR A 41 -2.97 -11.02 -18.10
C THR A 41 -2.33 -10.22 -16.96
N THR A 42 -3.15 -9.78 -16.01
CA THR A 42 -2.70 -9.17 -14.75
C THR A 42 -3.10 -10.02 -13.54
N ALA A 43 -3.46 -11.28 -13.77
CA ALA A 43 -3.72 -12.26 -12.74
C ALA A 43 -2.54 -12.34 -11.77
N VAL A 44 -2.85 -12.49 -10.48
CA VAL A 44 -1.84 -12.57 -9.43
C VAL A 44 -1.84 -13.96 -8.84
N LEU A 45 -0.67 -14.58 -8.75
CA LEU A 45 -0.45 -15.73 -7.89
C LEU A 45 -0.20 -15.24 -6.46
N ALA A 46 -1.12 -15.59 -5.56
CA ALA A 46 -0.98 -15.38 -4.12
C ALA A 46 -0.63 -16.72 -3.46
N GLU A 47 0.46 -16.73 -2.69
CA GLU A 47 0.95 -17.92 -2.00
C GLU A 47 1.12 -17.63 -0.51
N LEU A 48 0.60 -18.50 0.35
CA LEU A 48 0.94 -18.52 1.75
C LEU A 48 2.17 -19.40 1.94
N VAL A 49 3.27 -18.82 2.39
CA VAL A 49 4.59 -19.47 2.42
C VAL A 49 5.08 -19.57 3.87
N SER A 50 5.51 -20.76 4.29
CA SER A 50 6.11 -20.97 5.61
C SER A 50 7.39 -20.14 5.74
N ARG A 51 7.54 -19.43 6.86
CA ARG A 51 8.81 -18.75 7.17
C ARG A 51 9.89 -19.73 7.62
N THR A 52 9.48 -20.83 8.24
CA THR A 52 10.40 -21.87 8.71
C THR A 52 10.97 -22.71 7.57
N THR A 53 10.13 -23.25 6.68
CA THR A 53 10.58 -24.20 5.64
C THR A 53 10.74 -23.57 4.26
N GLY A 54 10.07 -22.44 4.00
CA GLY A 54 9.96 -21.87 2.66
C GLY A 54 8.94 -22.56 1.76
N ASP A 55 8.22 -23.58 2.27
CA ASP A 55 7.21 -24.31 1.50
C ASP A 55 5.94 -23.49 1.30
N VAL A 56 5.29 -23.70 0.15
CA VAL A 56 3.97 -23.14 -0.13
C VAL A 56 2.91 -23.97 0.60
N LEU A 57 2.27 -23.37 1.60
CA LEU A 57 1.27 -23.99 2.46
C LEU A 57 -0.11 -24.05 1.78
N GLU A 58 -0.41 -23.04 0.97
CA GLU A 58 -1.65 -22.87 0.20
C GLU A 58 -1.41 -21.80 -0.87
N LYS A 59 -2.07 -21.89 -2.04
CA LYS A 59 -1.89 -20.92 -3.13
C LYS A 59 -3.12 -20.80 -3.99
N TYR A 60 -3.29 -19.63 -4.59
CA TYR A 60 -4.37 -19.31 -5.50
C TYR A 60 -3.90 -18.36 -6.60
N THR A 61 -4.45 -18.51 -7.79
CA THR A 61 -4.43 -17.46 -8.81
C THR A 61 -5.68 -16.61 -8.64
N ILE A 62 -5.52 -15.29 -8.67
CA ILE A 62 -6.60 -14.32 -8.46
C ILE A 62 -6.73 -13.48 -9.72
N GLU A 63 -7.88 -13.54 -10.38
CA GLU A 63 -8.19 -12.68 -11.52
C GLU A 63 -8.70 -11.30 -11.04
N PRO A 64 -8.59 -10.25 -11.86
CA PRO A 64 -9.14 -8.93 -11.53
C PRO A 64 -10.63 -8.98 -11.16
N GLY A 65 -10.99 -8.45 -9.99
CA GLY A 65 -12.35 -8.46 -9.47
C GLY A 65 -12.72 -9.68 -8.63
N GLU A 66 -11.85 -10.70 -8.56
CA GLU A 66 -12.09 -11.91 -7.78
C GLU A 66 -11.57 -11.82 -6.35
N SER A 67 -11.96 -12.80 -5.54
CA SER A 67 -11.46 -12.99 -4.18
C SER A 67 -11.18 -14.46 -3.91
N VAL A 68 -10.12 -14.72 -3.17
CA VAL A 68 -9.72 -16.07 -2.75
C VAL A 68 -9.54 -16.10 -1.24
N THR A 69 -9.71 -17.28 -0.65
CA THR A 69 -9.64 -17.46 0.80
C THR A 69 -8.65 -18.55 1.16
N PHE A 70 -7.63 -18.18 1.93
CA PHE A 70 -6.68 -19.09 2.54
C PHE A 70 -7.26 -19.65 3.84
N SER A 71 -7.42 -20.96 3.86
CA SER A 71 -7.97 -21.74 4.98
C SER A 71 -6.89 -22.24 5.94
N HIS A 72 -5.62 -22.26 5.53
CA HIS A 72 -4.52 -22.78 6.33
C HIS A 72 -4.45 -22.22 7.77
N PRO A 73 -4.74 -20.93 8.04
CA PRO A 73 -4.73 -20.43 9.42
C PRO A 73 -5.60 -21.25 10.40
N THR A 74 -6.76 -21.73 9.96
CA THR A 74 -7.67 -22.56 10.78
C THR A 74 -7.12 -23.96 11.07
N LYS A 75 -6.19 -24.45 10.24
CA LYS A 75 -5.47 -25.72 10.46
C LYS A 75 -4.42 -25.58 11.56
N VAL A 76 -3.86 -24.39 11.74
CA VAL A 76 -2.93 -24.07 12.84
C VAL A 76 -3.69 -23.97 14.16
N ASN A 77 -4.83 -23.27 14.16
CA ASN A 77 -5.72 -23.19 15.32
C ASN A 77 -7.15 -22.91 14.84
N ALA A 78 -8.14 -23.67 15.33
CA ALA A 78 -9.53 -23.55 14.91
C ALA A 78 -10.17 -22.16 15.18
N ASN A 79 -9.61 -21.38 16.11
CA ASN A 79 -10.05 -20.02 16.40
C ASN A 79 -9.38 -18.95 15.52
N ASN A 80 -8.38 -19.32 14.72
CA ASN A 80 -7.82 -18.41 13.73
C ASN A 80 -8.84 -18.17 12.62
N SER A 81 -8.78 -16.99 12.04
CA SER A 81 -9.69 -16.64 10.96
C SER A 81 -9.09 -16.90 9.60
N ASN A 82 -9.93 -17.24 8.63
CA ASN A 82 -9.46 -17.35 7.26
C ASN A 82 -8.96 -15.99 6.76
N ILE A 83 -7.97 -16.05 5.88
CA ILE A 83 -7.41 -14.88 5.22
C ILE A 83 -8.08 -14.76 3.86
N THR A 84 -8.73 -13.63 3.57
CA THR A 84 -9.30 -13.34 2.26
C THR A 84 -8.45 -12.30 1.54
N VAL A 85 -8.05 -12.62 0.30
CA VAL A 85 -7.38 -11.68 -0.60
C VAL A 85 -8.35 -11.34 -1.74
N THR A 86 -8.69 -10.07 -1.86
CA THR A 86 -9.54 -9.53 -2.92
C THR A 86 -8.72 -8.73 -3.91
N TYR A 87 -8.85 -9.02 -5.21
CA TYR A 87 -8.31 -8.18 -6.27
C TYR A 87 -9.33 -7.10 -6.61
N ASP A 88 -9.17 -5.94 -5.99
CA ASP A 88 -9.99 -4.77 -6.16
C ASP A 88 -9.58 -3.96 -7.41
N THR A 89 -10.51 -3.83 -8.36
CA THR A 89 -10.33 -3.08 -9.61
C THR A 89 -10.80 -1.63 -9.51
N SER A 90 -11.33 -1.18 -8.36
CA SER A 90 -11.76 0.22 -8.18
C SER A 90 -10.61 1.24 -8.28
N LEU A 91 -9.37 0.78 -8.07
CA LEU A 91 -8.15 1.58 -8.22
C LEU A 91 -7.50 1.45 -9.60
N ALA A 92 -8.12 0.70 -10.52
CA ALA A 92 -7.55 0.47 -11.85
C ALA A 92 -7.45 1.77 -12.66
N SER A 93 -6.33 1.94 -13.37
CA SER A 93 -6.06 3.04 -14.30
C SER A 93 -5.12 2.56 -15.41
N ALA A 94 -4.78 3.44 -16.35
CA ALA A 94 -3.81 3.13 -17.41
C ALA A 94 -2.44 2.64 -16.86
N ASN A 95 -2.11 2.97 -15.61
CA ASN A 95 -0.80 2.69 -15.01
C ASN A 95 -0.86 1.77 -13.78
N THR A 96 -2.05 1.32 -13.36
CA THR A 96 -2.21 0.33 -12.31
C THR A 96 -3.39 -0.59 -12.63
N PRO A 97 -3.21 -1.92 -12.70
CA PRO A 97 -4.32 -2.85 -12.91
C PRO A 97 -5.35 -2.88 -11.78
N GLY A 98 -4.98 -2.45 -10.57
CA GLY A 98 -5.82 -2.48 -9.38
C GLY A 98 -4.99 -2.76 -8.12
N ALA A 99 -5.62 -3.30 -7.09
CA ALA A 99 -4.99 -3.55 -5.81
C ALA A 99 -5.44 -4.87 -5.17
N LEU A 100 -4.56 -5.49 -4.39
CA LEU A 100 -4.84 -6.64 -3.56
C LEU A 100 -5.15 -6.17 -2.14
N LYS A 101 -6.33 -6.52 -1.65
CA LYS A 101 -6.76 -6.26 -0.27
C LYS A 101 -6.69 -7.55 0.53
N PHE A 102 -5.79 -7.59 1.50
CA PHE A 102 -5.74 -8.65 2.49
C PHE A 102 -6.66 -8.29 3.66
N SER A 103 -7.64 -9.15 3.95
CA SER A 103 -8.56 -9.03 5.08
C SER A 103 -8.74 -10.32 5.88
N ALA A 104 -9.14 -10.19 7.15
CA ALA A 104 -9.64 -11.27 8.00
C ALA A 104 -10.50 -10.67 9.14
N ASN A 105 -11.59 -11.32 9.54
CA ASN A 105 -12.53 -10.81 10.58
C ASN A 105 -13.03 -9.39 10.33
N ASP A 106 -13.40 -9.07 9.09
CA ASP A 106 -13.81 -7.72 8.66
C ASP A 106 -12.73 -6.63 8.70
N ASP A 107 -11.55 -6.91 9.26
CA ASP A 107 -10.39 -6.02 9.25
C ASP A 107 -9.62 -6.14 7.93
N VAL A 108 -9.17 -5.00 7.39
CA VAL A 108 -8.22 -4.94 6.27
C VAL A 108 -6.82 -4.75 6.84
N TYR A 109 -5.95 -5.73 6.61
CA TYR A 109 -4.57 -5.73 7.10
C TYR A 109 -3.61 -5.04 6.13
N SER A 110 -3.83 -5.18 4.83
CA SER A 110 -3.02 -4.48 3.84
C SER A 110 -3.76 -4.23 2.53
N THR A 111 -3.30 -3.19 1.83
CA THR A 111 -3.66 -2.89 0.45
C THR A 111 -2.37 -2.73 -0.35
N ILE A 112 -2.16 -3.60 -1.32
CA ILE A 112 -0.97 -3.66 -2.16
C ILE A 112 -1.39 -3.33 -3.59
N ILE A 113 -0.74 -2.37 -4.23
CA ILE A 113 -1.04 -2.06 -5.64
C ILE A 113 -0.40 -3.13 -6.52
N VAL A 114 -1.17 -3.64 -7.47
CA VAL A 114 -0.63 -4.52 -8.50
C VAL A 114 0.16 -3.65 -9.48
N PRO A 115 1.44 -3.94 -9.74
CA PRO A 115 2.23 -3.15 -10.66
C PRO A 115 1.82 -3.47 -12.12
N ALA A 116 1.78 -2.44 -12.97
CA ALA A 116 1.56 -2.64 -14.41
C ALA A 116 2.83 -3.23 -15.07
N TYR A 117 2.65 -4.09 -16.07
CA TYR A 117 3.75 -4.44 -16.97
C TYR A 117 4.17 -3.23 -17.79
N GLN A 118 5.48 -3.14 -18.03
CA GLN A 118 6.09 -2.07 -18.80
C GLN A 118 7.20 -2.63 -19.68
N ILE A 119 7.41 -2.01 -20.84
CA ILE A 119 8.50 -2.36 -21.75
C ILE A 119 9.54 -1.25 -21.70
N ASN A 120 10.67 -1.54 -21.05
CA ASN A 120 11.83 -0.67 -21.06
C ASN A 120 12.54 -0.79 -22.41
N THR A 121 12.63 0.33 -23.12
CA THR A 121 13.13 0.34 -24.50
C THR A 121 14.48 1.04 -24.58
N THR A 122 15.51 0.34 -25.06
CA THR A 122 16.76 0.96 -25.50
C THR A 122 16.77 1.11 -27.01
N ARG A 123 16.97 2.32 -27.51
CA ARG A 123 17.08 2.62 -28.95
C ARG A 123 18.48 3.11 -29.27
N TYR A 124 19.07 2.57 -30.33
CA TYR A 124 20.29 3.07 -30.93
C TYR A 124 19.89 3.90 -32.14
N VAL A 125 20.14 5.19 -32.09
CA VAL A 125 19.64 6.16 -33.08
C VAL A 125 20.81 7.03 -33.53
N THR A 126 20.89 7.30 -34.83
CA THR A 126 21.85 8.27 -35.38
C THR A 126 21.44 9.69 -35.00
N GLU A 127 22.36 10.66 -35.11
CA GLU A 127 22.04 12.07 -34.86
C GLU A 127 20.94 12.61 -35.80
N SER A 128 20.84 12.08 -37.01
CA SER A 128 19.76 12.36 -37.97
C SER A 128 18.43 11.66 -37.68
N GLY A 129 18.33 10.87 -36.60
CA GLY A 129 17.09 10.21 -36.18
C GLY A 129 16.85 8.80 -36.73
N LYS A 130 17.77 8.24 -37.53
CA LYS A 130 17.65 6.86 -38.05
C LYS A 130 17.88 5.84 -36.93
N VAL A 131 16.94 4.91 -36.76
CA VAL A 131 17.07 3.83 -35.78
C VAL A 131 17.93 2.71 -36.35
N LEU A 132 18.99 2.35 -35.64
CA LEU A 132 19.89 1.24 -35.97
C LEU A 132 19.44 -0.06 -35.31
N ALA A 133 18.96 0.00 -34.07
CA ALA A 133 18.41 -1.12 -33.34
C ALA A 133 17.48 -0.65 -32.21
N THR A 134 16.53 -1.51 -31.85
CA THR A 134 15.64 -1.33 -30.70
C THR A 134 15.61 -2.62 -29.89
N TYR A 135 15.81 -2.50 -28.59
CA TYR A 135 15.70 -3.62 -27.65
C TYR A 135 14.64 -3.28 -26.61
N GLY A 136 13.70 -4.20 -26.40
CA GLY A 136 12.70 -4.12 -25.34
C GLY A 136 13.01 -5.12 -24.24
N LEU A 137 12.89 -4.69 -22.99
CA LEU A 137 12.90 -5.55 -21.82
C LEU A 137 11.54 -5.39 -21.11
N GLN A 138 10.78 -6.48 -21.01
CA GLN A 138 9.57 -6.48 -20.20
C GLN A 138 9.94 -6.49 -18.72
N THR A 139 9.28 -5.61 -17.98
CA THR A 139 9.49 -5.36 -16.55
C THR A 139 8.15 -4.98 -15.92
N ILE A 140 8.14 -4.68 -14.63
CA ILE A 140 6.97 -4.13 -13.93
C ILE A 140 7.28 -2.73 -13.40
N ALA A 141 6.24 -1.92 -13.19
CA ALA A 141 6.37 -0.57 -12.64
C ALA A 141 7.17 -0.57 -11.30
N GLY A 142 8.09 0.39 -11.15
CA GLY A 142 8.94 0.51 -9.96
C GLY A 142 10.17 -0.41 -9.92
N GLN A 143 10.34 -1.32 -10.89
CA GLN A 143 11.56 -2.12 -11.00
C GLN A 143 12.72 -1.26 -11.53
N VAL A 144 13.87 -1.31 -10.86
CA VAL A 144 15.10 -0.67 -11.35
C VAL A 144 15.62 -1.45 -12.56
N VAL A 145 15.85 -0.75 -13.67
CA VAL A 145 16.35 -1.35 -14.90
C VAL A 145 17.66 -0.70 -15.30
N THR A 146 18.65 -1.54 -15.61
CA THR A 146 19.90 -1.09 -16.22
C THR A 146 19.73 -1.04 -17.73
N PRO A 147 19.91 0.12 -18.38
CA PRO A 147 19.89 0.23 -19.84
C PRO A 147 20.94 -0.69 -20.49
N SER A 148 20.71 -1.11 -21.74
CA SER A 148 21.74 -1.83 -22.48
C SER A 148 23.01 -0.97 -22.58
N SER A 149 24.17 -1.61 -22.44
CA SER A 149 25.47 -0.98 -22.66
C SER A 149 25.60 -0.46 -24.10
N VAL A 150 26.47 0.52 -24.30
CA VAL A 150 26.85 1.02 -25.64
C VAL A 150 27.23 -0.15 -26.54
N ARG A 151 26.73 -0.15 -27.77
CA ARG A 151 27.03 -1.14 -28.80
C ARG A 151 27.73 -0.48 -29.97
N VAL A 152 28.65 -1.23 -30.57
CA VAL A 152 29.36 -0.82 -31.79
C VAL A 152 28.50 -1.19 -32.99
N PHE A 153 28.21 -0.20 -33.83
CA PHE A 153 27.60 -0.40 -35.14
C PHE A 153 28.59 0.05 -36.20
N THR A 154 28.95 -0.83 -37.14
CA THR A 154 29.91 -0.52 -38.20
C THR A 154 29.50 0.75 -38.95
N GLY A 155 30.42 1.72 -39.04
CA GLY A 155 30.19 3.01 -39.70
C GLY A 155 29.52 4.09 -38.85
N TYR A 156 29.36 3.87 -37.53
CA TYR A 156 28.82 4.87 -36.61
C TYR A 156 29.67 4.94 -35.34
N ASP A 157 29.95 6.16 -34.89
CA ASP A 157 30.59 6.43 -33.61
C ASP A 157 29.53 6.71 -32.54
N TYR A 158 29.81 6.28 -31.31
CA TYR A 158 28.97 6.60 -30.17
C TYR A 158 29.15 8.07 -29.76
N VAL A 159 28.04 8.78 -29.58
CA VAL A 159 28.04 10.20 -29.17
C VAL A 159 27.62 10.33 -27.71
N ALA A 160 26.41 9.91 -27.37
CA ALA A 160 25.85 10.08 -26.03
C ALA A 160 24.74 9.07 -25.72
N THR A 161 24.43 8.94 -24.44
CA THR A 161 23.27 8.22 -23.92
C THR A 161 22.36 9.22 -23.23
N THR A 162 21.07 9.18 -23.54
CA THR A 162 20.04 9.93 -22.82
C THR A 162 19.08 8.95 -22.19
N THR A 163 18.80 9.13 -20.89
CA THR A 163 17.86 8.29 -20.14
C THR A 163 16.63 9.12 -19.78
N LYS A 164 15.44 8.55 -19.98
CA LYS A 164 14.20 9.07 -19.40
C LYS A 164 13.84 8.18 -18.22
N ALA A 165 13.50 8.80 -17.09
CA ALA A 165 13.10 8.07 -15.90
C ALA A 165 11.83 7.24 -16.19
N VAL A 166 11.81 6.02 -15.66
CA VAL A 166 10.63 5.16 -15.65
C VAL A 166 9.72 5.60 -14.52
N GLN A 167 8.41 5.45 -14.71
CA GLN A 167 7.41 5.68 -13.67
C GLN A 167 7.69 4.78 -12.46
N GLY A 168 7.54 5.35 -11.25
CA GLY A 168 7.69 4.60 -10.01
C GLY A 168 6.62 3.52 -9.83
N PRO A 169 6.69 2.72 -8.74
CA PRO A 169 5.76 1.61 -8.49
C PRO A 169 4.30 2.09 -8.37
N TYR A 170 4.11 3.38 -8.04
CA TYR A 170 2.81 4.00 -7.95
C TYR A 170 2.75 5.25 -8.85
N PRO A 171 1.70 5.42 -9.68
CA PRO A 171 1.48 6.63 -10.44
C PRO A 171 1.28 7.85 -9.53
N LYS A 172 1.90 8.99 -9.89
CA LYS A 172 1.55 10.28 -9.30
C LYS A 172 0.05 10.53 -9.41
N GLY A 173 -0.56 10.97 -8.32
CA GLY A 173 -2.00 11.21 -8.20
C GLY A 173 -2.83 9.99 -7.81
N THR A 174 -2.22 8.80 -7.66
CA THR A 174 -2.94 7.65 -7.10
C THR A 174 -3.32 7.92 -5.65
N VAL A 175 -4.58 7.68 -5.30
CA VAL A 175 -5.14 7.87 -3.95
C VAL A 175 -5.83 6.58 -3.53
N TYR A 176 -5.51 6.07 -2.35
CA TYR A 176 -6.10 4.83 -1.84
C TYR A 176 -6.15 4.76 -0.31
N LEU A 177 -7.02 3.90 0.20
CA LEU A 177 -7.12 3.62 1.62
C LEU A 177 -5.87 2.86 2.09
N ALA A 178 -5.14 3.45 3.05
CA ALA A 178 -3.93 2.85 3.62
C ALA A 178 -4.23 2.03 4.89
N GLY A 179 -5.32 2.35 5.59
CA GLY A 179 -5.74 1.60 6.78
C GLY A 179 -6.94 2.24 7.47
N THR A 180 -7.58 1.46 8.34
CA THR A 180 -8.71 1.89 9.17
C THR A 180 -8.62 1.30 10.56
N VAL A 181 -9.21 2.00 11.51
CA VAL A 181 -9.47 1.49 12.86
C VAL A 181 -10.89 1.86 13.24
N GLN A 182 -11.68 0.85 13.59
CA GLN A 182 -13.06 0.98 14.05
C GLN A 182 -13.22 0.28 15.39
N LYS A 183 -12.66 0.87 16.45
CA LYS A 183 -12.68 0.23 17.78
C LYS A 183 -13.06 1.22 18.87
N ASP A 184 -14.18 0.94 19.53
CA ASP A 184 -14.71 1.75 20.62
C ASP A 184 -14.82 3.24 20.22
N THR A 185 -14.10 4.12 20.92
CA THR A 185 -14.03 5.57 20.67
C THR A 185 -12.96 5.98 19.65
N VAL A 186 -12.14 5.02 19.19
CA VAL A 186 -11.07 5.24 18.22
C VAL A 186 -11.57 4.82 16.84
N GLN A 187 -11.98 5.82 16.07
CA GLN A 187 -12.60 5.65 14.77
C GLN A 187 -11.89 6.54 13.75
N TYR A 188 -10.93 5.98 13.01
CA TYR A 188 -10.15 6.72 12.03
C TYR A 188 -9.86 5.91 10.76
N LYS A 189 -9.66 6.62 9.65
CA LYS A 189 -9.16 6.07 8.38
C LYS A 189 -7.93 6.86 7.93
N VAL A 190 -7.05 6.19 7.21
CA VAL A 190 -5.83 6.79 6.65
C VAL A 190 -5.88 6.64 5.14
N ILE A 191 -5.70 7.74 4.43
CA ILE A 191 -5.62 7.76 2.97
C ILE A 191 -4.17 8.03 2.57
N ARG A 192 -3.62 7.24 1.65
CA ARG A 192 -2.34 7.50 1.03
C ARG A 192 -2.55 8.17 -0.33
N GLU A 193 -1.77 9.21 -0.59
CA GLU A 193 -1.71 9.89 -1.88
C GLU A 193 -0.26 9.88 -2.39
N ILE A 194 -0.09 9.52 -3.66
CA ILE A 194 1.21 9.52 -4.34
C ILE A 194 1.43 10.92 -4.93
N VAL A 195 2.36 11.68 -4.34
CA VAL A 195 2.60 13.07 -4.74
C VAL A 195 3.69 13.20 -5.80
N GLU A 196 4.62 12.24 -5.85
CA GLU A 196 5.61 12.07 -6.93
C GLU A 196 5.89 10.58 -7.15
N ASN A 197 6.57 10.23 -8.25
CA ASN A 197 6.84 8.83 -8.62
C ASN A 197 7.47 7.99 -7.50
N ASP A 198 8.27 8.62 -6.65
CA ASP A 198 8.95 8.00 -5.53
C ASP A 198 8.44 8.52 -4.17
N GLN A 199 7.37 9.32 -4.11
CA GLN A 199 6.93 9.96 -2.87
C GLN A 199 5.44 9.80 -2.58
N ALA A 200 5.11 9.54 -1.32
CA ALA A 200 3.73 9.50 -0.84
C ALA A 200 3.52 10.30 0.45
N VAL A 201 2.31 10.82 0.62
CA VAL A 201 1.81 11.41 1.87
C VAL A 201 0.69 10.54 2.44
N LEU A 202 0.54 10.57 3.76
CA LEU A 202 -0.57 9.97 4.48
C LEU A 202 -1.44 11.08 5.07
N LYS A 203 -2.75 10.96 4.89
CA LYS A 203 -3.77 11.84 5.44
C LYS A 203 -4.59 11.07 6.45
N PHE A 204 -4.64 11.55 7.68
CA PHE A 204 -5.35 10.88 8.77
C PHE A 204 -6.69 11.56 8.99
N TYR A 205 -7.75 10.76 8.98
CA TYR A 205 -9.12 11.21 9.09
C TYR A 205 -9.78 10.56 10.30
N TYR A 206 -10.38 11.34 11.19
CA TYR A 206 -11.13 10.84 12.35
C TYR A 206 -12.62 11.01 12.11
N LEU A 207 -13.44 10.03 12.52
CA LEU A 207 -14.90 10.14 12.35
C LEU A 207 -15.43 11.33 13.15
N ASP A 208 -16.18 12.22 12.52
CA ASP A 208 -16.87 13.27 13.26
C ASP A 208 -17.96 12.62 14.14
N PRO A 209 -17.87 12.69 15.49
CA PRO A 209 -18.85 12.07 16.38
C PRO A 209 -20.26 12.67 16.24
N THR A 210 -20.36 13.87 15.66
CA THR A 210 -21.62 14.56 15.42
C THR A 210 -22.28 14.14 14.11
N TYR A 211 -21.52 13.55 13.17
CA TYR A 211 -22.05 13.08 11.91
C TYR A 211 -22.93 11.84 12.12
N LYS A 212 -24.14 11.85 11.54
CA LYS A 212 -25.16 10.80 11.69
C LYS A 212 -25.47 10.03 10.41
N GLY A 213 -24.85 10.43 9.30
CA GLY A 213 -25.01 9.73 8.02
C GLY A 213 -24.16 8.46 7.96
N GLU A 214 -24.33 7.69 6.89
CA GLU A 214 -23.44 6.58 6.56
C GLU A 214 -22.06 7.12 6.15
N VAL A 215 -21.01 6.36 6.47
CA VAL A 215 -19.62 6.70 6.18
C VAL A 215 -18.94 5.58 5.41
N ASP A 216 -18.02 5.95 4.53
CA ASP A 216 -17.22 5.00 3.77
C ASP A 216 -15.93 4.61 4.53
N TRP A 217 -15.96 3.41 5.10
CA TRP A 217 -14.79 2.81 5.74
C TRP A 217 -13.85 2.10 4.77
N ARG A 218 -14.27 1.76 3.56
CA ARG A 218 -13.54 0.80 2.71
C ARG A 218 -12.96 1.42 1.43
N GLY A 219 -13.40 2.62 1.07
CA GLY A 219 -12.89 3.42 -0.02
C GLY A 219 -12.20 4.70 0.45
N THR A 220 -12.14 5.68 -0.45
CA THR A 220 -11.45 6.96 -0.25
C THR A 220 -12.40 8.11 0.07
N ASP A 221 -13.72 7.88 0.13
CA ASP A 221 -14.68 8.93 0.48
C ASP A 221 -14.49 9.32 1.96
N THR A 222 -14.38 10.61 2.22
CA THR A 222 -14.11 11.17 3.55
C THR A 222 -15.33 11.88 4.14
N THR A 223 -16.50 11.74 3.51
CA THR A 223 -17.77 12.25 4.04
C THR A 223 -18.00 11.71 5.46
N GLY A 224 -18.26 12.61 6.40
CA GLY A 224 -18.42 12.30 7.82
C GLY A 224 -17.11 12.23 8.62
N PHE A 225 -15.95 12.41 7.98
CA PHE A 225 -14.65 12.46 8.66
C PHE A 225 -14.06 13.86 8.71
N ILE A 226 -13.19 14.08 9.70
CA ILE A 226 -12.38 15.28 9.90
C ILE A 226 -10.93 14.92 9.58
N GLU A 227 -10.31 15.60 8.62
CA GLU A 227 -8.86 15.48 8.39
C GLU A 227 -8.10 16.09 9.59
N LEU A 228 -7.32 15.27 10.28
CA LEU A 228 -6.52 15.70 11.43
C LEU A 228 -5.16 16.25 10.99
N LEU A 229 -4.44 15.48 10.18
CA LEU A 229 -3.08 15.81 9.75
C LEU A 229 -2.74 15.18 8.40
N THR A 230 -1.80 15.81 7.72
CA THR A 230 -1.13 15.28 6.54
C THR A 230 0.37 15.16 6.83
N THR A 231 0.95 14.03 6.47
CA THR A 231 2.37 13.77 6.66
C THR A 231 3.25 14.46 5.62
N SER A 232 4.55 14.58 5.88
CA SER A 232 5.49 14.98 4.81
C SER A 232 5.60 13.90 3.74
N PRO A 233 5.93 14.28 2.49
CA PRO A 233 6.27 13.32 1.45
C PRO A 233 7.36 12.37 1.95
N THR A 234 7.05 11.07 1.96
CA THR A 234 8.01 10.02 2.28
C THR A 234 8.50 9.41 0.98
N THR A 235 9.81 9.34 0.78
CA THR A 235 10.38 8.64 -0.38
C THR A 235 10.33 7.13 -0.20
N TYR A 236 9.87 6.38 -1.21
CA TYR A 236 10.00 4.92 -1.29
C TYR A 236 11.48 4.55 -1.40
N LYS A 237 12.17 4.33 -0.27
CA LYS A 237 13.59 3.94 -0.29
C LYS A 237 13.79 2.43 -0.30
N VAL A 238 14.80 2.02 -1.06
CA VAL A 238 15.44 0.71 -0.99
C VAL A 238 16.56 0.79 0.07
N GLY A 239 16.42 0.10 1.20
CA GLY A 239 17.44 0.09 2.28
C GLY A 239 16.88 -0.24 3.68
N THR A 240 17.73 -0.22 4.71
CA THR A 240 17.42 -0.62 6.10
C THR A 240 17.20 0.54 7.07
N ILE A 241 17.23 1.79 6.61
CA ILE A 241 17.07 2.98 7.46
C ILE A 241 15.59 3.37 7.49
N TYR A 242 14.98 3.34 8.68
CA TYR A 242 13.64 3.86 8.91
C TYR A 242 13.64 5.39 8.74
N ASP A 243 13.03 5.90 7.67
CA ASP A 243 12.65 7.31 7.60
C ASP A 243 11.41 7.48 8.49
N TYR A 244 11.62 8.02 9.69
CA TYR A 244 10.50 8.47 10.53
C TYR A 244 9.81 9.60 9.80
N ASN A 245 8.53 9.42 9.48
CA ASN A 245 7.76 10.46 8.83
C ASN A 245 7.57 11.64 9.82
N ILE A 246 8.15 12.79 9.48
CA ILE A 246 7.91 14.06 10.16
C ILE A 246 6.58 14.66 9.67
N ASN A 247 5.65 14.91 10.59
CA ASN A 247 4.37 15.54 10.27
C ASN A 247 4.58 17.02 9.87
N SER A 248 4.47 17.37 8.58
CA SER A 248 4.73 18.74 8.10
C SER A 248 3.54 19.68 8.21
N LYS A 249 2.31 19.16 8.22
CA LYS A 249 1.11 20.00 8.21
C LYS A 249 0.01 19.45 9.08
N ILE A 250 -0.32 20.21 10.12
CA ILE A 250 -1.55 20.03 10.89
C ILE A 250 -2.63 20.85 10.19
N THR A 251 -3.64 20.19 9.63
CA THR A 251 -4.69 20.82 8.82
C THR A 251 -5.94 21.14 9.63
N ALA A 252 -6.24 20.37 10.67
CA ALA A 252 -7.35 20.67 11.57
C ALA A 252 -7.04 21.87 12.48
N PRO A 253 -8.02 22.75 12.75
CA PRO A 253 -7.89 23.73 13.82
C PRO A 253 -7.70 23.01 15.16
N PHE A 254 -6.81 23.52 16.00
CA PHE A 254 -6.53 22.95 17.31
C PHE A 254 -6.28 24.05 18.34
N THR A 255 -6.44 23.66 19.61
CA THR A 255 -5.91 24.40 20.76
C THR A 255 -4.80 23.59 21.40
N ILE A 256 -3.87 24.23 22.09
CA ILE A 256 -2.85 23.52 22.87
C ILE A 256 -3.37 23.39 24.30
N ASP A 257 -3.44 22.17 24.83
CA ASP A 257 -3.59 21.95 26.27
C ASP A 257 -2.20 22.16 26.91
N PRO A 258 -1.97 23.29 27.61
CA PRO A 258 -0.66 23.64 28.13
C PRO A 258 -0.23 22.73 29.29
N THR A 259 -1.16 22.02 29.92
CA THR A 259 -0.86 21.13 31.05
C THR A 259 -0.35 19.77 30.60
N LYS A 260 -0.76 19.33 29.41
CA LYS A 260 -0.39 18.02 28.85
C LYS A 260 0.53 18.11 27.63
N ASN A 261 0.77 19.33 27.14
CA ASN A 261 1.50 19.61 25.90
C ASN A 261 0.96 18.78 24.72
N VAL A 262 -0.37 18.76 24.57
CA VAL A 262 -1.07 18.05 23.48
C VAL A 262 -1.91 19.03 22.66
N MET A 263 -1.99 18.79 21.37
CA MET A 263 -2.92 19.47 20.48
C MET A 263 -4.30 18.86 20.66
N VAL A 264 -5.32 19.68 20.88
CA VAL A 264 -6.73 19.29 21.03
C VAL A 264 -7.49 19.76 19.80
N PHE A 265 -7.90 18.81 18.97
CA PHE A 265 -8.59 19.06 17.70
C PHE A 265 -10.10 19.18 17.87
N LYS A 266 -10.67 18.42 18.81
CA LYS A 266 -12.10 18.47 19.11
C LYS A 266 -12.35 18.06 20.56
N GLU A 267 -13.39 18.65 21.12
CA GLU A 267 -13.97 18.30 22.42
C GLU A 267 -15.45 18.03 22.23
N SER A 268 -15.98 16.97 22.84
CA SER A 268 -17.41 16.87 23.04
C SER A 268 -17.88 17.82 24.13
N GLU A 269 -19.18 18.06 24.15
CA GLU A 269 -19.86 18.55 25.34
C GLU A 269 -19.58 17.62 26.54
N GLN A 270 -19.65 18.21 27.72
CA GLN A 270 -19.47 17.51 28.98
C GLN A 270 -20.77 16.76 29.30
N ASN A 271 -20.68 15.47 29.61
CA ASN A 271 -21.85 14.70 30.04
C ASN A 271 -22.29 15.11 31.46
N GLU A 272 -23.44 14.61 31.91
CA GLU A 272 -24.01 14.91 33.24
C GLU A 272 -23.08 14.53 34.42
N GLN A 273 -22.08 13.68 34.17
CA GLN A 273 -21.10 13.22 35.15
C GLN A 273 -19.79 14.03 35.10
N GLY A 274 -19.75 15.09 34.29
CA GLY A 274 -18.57 15.94 34.16
C GLY A 274 -17.49 15.40 33.21
N SER A 275 -17.75 14.33 32.46
CA SER A 275 -16.79 13.72 31.53
C SER A 275 -16.95 14.23 30.10
N LYS A 276 -15.84 14.39 29.37
CA LYS A 276 -15.84 14.71 27.93
C LYS A 276 -14.79 13.88 27.20
N TYR A 277 -15.01 13.62 25.91
CA TYR A 277 -13.96 13.04 25.06
C TYR A 277 -13.21 14.15 24.33
N ARG A 278 -11.93 13.89 24.07
CA ARG A 278 -11.03 14.76 23.29
C ARG A 278 -10.40 13.97 22.16
N VAL A 279 -10.32 14.58 20.98
CA VAL A 279 -9.37 14.15 19.95
C VAL A 279 -8.08 14.91 20.19
N ILE A 280 -7.02 14.20 20.59
CA ILE A 280 -5.73 14.80 20.87
C ILE A 280 -4.62 14.14 20.05
N ALA A 281 -3.58 14.91 19.74
CA ALA A 281 -2.29 14.35 19.31
C ALA A 281 -1.15 15.02 20.06
N GLN A 282 -0.08 14.27 20.28
CA GLN A 282 1.22 14.83 20.62
C GLN A 282 2.01 15.00 19.33
N TRP A 283 2.51 16.21 19.11
CA TRP A 283 3.34 16.54 17.97
C TRP A 283 4.77 16.80 18.46
N SER A 284 5.71 16.03 17.92
CA SER A 284 7.14 16.33 18.01
C SER A 284 7.65 16.49 16.58
N GLY A 285 8.11 17.69 16.24
CA GLY A 285 8.90 17.97 15.06
C GLY A 285 10.38 17.83 15.35
#